data_AF-A0A7L4H1L2-F1
#
_entry.id   AF-A0A7L4H1L2-F1
#
_cell.length_a   1.000
_cell.length_b   1.000
_cell.length_c   1.000
_cell.angle_alpha   90.00
_cell.angle_beta   90.00
_cell.angle_gamma   90.00
#
_symmetry.space_group_name_H-M   'P 1'
#
loop_
_entity.id
_entity.type
_entity.pdbx_description
1 polymer ?
#
loop_
_entity_poly.entity_id
_entity_poly.type
_entity_poly.pdbx_seq_one_letter_code
_entity_poly.pdbx_strand_id
1 'polypeptide(L)'
;CSFFSSNAVPLKVALINADPLGEEINVMFKVGEDLRQDMLALQMIKIMDKIWLQEGLDLRMVIFKCLSTGKDQGMVELVPASDTLRKIQVEYGVTGSFKDKPLAEWLRKYNPTEEEYEKASENFIYSCAGCCVATYVLGICDRHNDNIMLRNTGHMFHIDFGKFLGHAQMFGSFKRDRAPFVLTSDMAYVINGGEKPTIRFQLFVDLCCQAYNLIRKHANLFLNLLSLMLSSGLPELSGVQDLKYVQDALQPQTTDAEATIFFTRLIESSLGSIATKFNFFIHNLAQLRFSGLPSNDEPILSFSAKTYSLKQDGRIKEVSVFTYQKRYNPDKHYIYVVRVLREGQVEPTFVFRTFDEFQELHNKLGILFPLWKLPGFPNKMVLGRTHIKDVAAKRKVELNSYIQSLMNSSSEVAECDLVYTFFHPLLRDDKVEGIDGIARPIGSPSSPTSGKVGGEVKLSISYRNSTLFIMVMHIKDLVKDGADPNPYVKTYLLPDTHKTSKRKTKISRKTRNPTFNEMLVYSGYSMETLQQRELQLSVLSAESLRENFFLGGITLSLKDFNLSKETVNWYRL
;
A
#
# COMPACT_ATOMS: atom_id res chain seq x y z
N CYS A 1 -35.43 -14.26 6.34
CA CYS A 1 -35.04 -12.84 6.25
C CYS A 1 -34.21 -12.44 7.47
N SER A 2 -33.30 -11.49 7.32
CA SER A 2 -32.44 -10.97 8.40
C SER A 2 -32.05 -9.51 8.10
N PHE A 3 -31.38 -8.81 9.01
CA PHE A 3 -30.79 -7.50 8.72
C PHE A 3 -29.28 -7.64 8.48
N PHE A 4 -28.71 -6.79 7.64
CA PHE A 4 -27.26 -6.65 7.53
C PHE A 4 -26.73 -5.77 8.67
N SER A 5 -25.57 -6.13 9.19
CA SER A 5 -24.83 -5.34 10.18
C SER A 5 -24.08 -4.19 9.49
N SER A 6 -24.81 -3.13 9.13
CA SER A 6 -24.27 -1.88 8.58
C SER A 6 -25.03 -0.67 9.12
N ASN A 7 -24.52 0.55 8.90
CA ASN A 7 -25.15 1.79 9.38
C ASN A 7 -26.58 1.99 8.87
N ALA A 8 -26.85 1.60 7.62
CA ALA A 8 -28.17 1.73 7.01
C ALA A 8 -29.12 0.57 7.37
N VAL A 9 -28.61 -0.46 8.06
CA VAL A 9 -29.35 -1.65 8.51
C VAL A 9 -30.32 -2.22 7.44
N PRO A 10 -29.85 -2.51 6.21
CA PRO A 10 -30.73 -2.94 5.15
C PRO A 10 -31.27 -4.36 5.40
N LEU A 11 -32.46 -4.62 4.88
CA LEU A 11 -33.17 -5.89 5.07
C LEU A 11 -32.73 -6.91 4.01
N LYS A 12 -32.23 -8.06 4.45
CA LYS A 12 -32.02 -9.25 3.62
C LYS A 12 -33.32 -10.03 3.47
N VAL A 13 -33.85 -10.08 2.26
CA VAL A 13 -35.06 -10.81 1.89
C VAL A 13 -34.68 -12.03 1.06
N ALA A 14 -35.14 -13.21 1.49
CA ALA A 14 -35.01 -14.46 0.76
C ALA A 14 -36.42 -14.88 0.33
N LEU A 15 -36.64 -15.00 -0.97
CA LEU A 15 -37.93 -15.29 -1.58
C LEU A 15 -37.90 -16.68 -2.22
N ILE A 16 -38.92 -17.49 -1.94
CA ILE A 16 -39.10 -18.79 -2.60
C ILE A 16 -39.46 -18.53 -4.07
N ASN A 17 -38.81 -19.25 -4.97
CA ASN A 17 -39.11 -19.14 -6.40
C ASN A 17 -40.49 -19.75 -6.69
N ALA A 18 -41.31 -19.05 -7.48
CA ALA A 18 -42.59 -19.56 -7.93
C ALA A 18 -42.43 -20.71 -8.94
N ASP A 19 -41.29 -20.75 -9.65
CA ASP A 19 -40.88 -21.90 -10.46
C ASP A 19 -40.31 -23.00 -9.54
N PRO A 20 -40.89 -24.21 -9.51
CA PRO A 20 -40.41 -25.32 -8.69
C PRO A 20 -38.97 -25.77 -9.01
N LEU A 21 -38.46 -25.46 -10.21
CA LEU A 21 -37.09 -25.76 -10.62
C LEU A 21 -36.12 -24.60 -10.39
N GLY A 22 -36.63 -23.43 -9.96
CA GLY A 22 -35.86 -22.22 -9.78
C GLY A 22 -35.16 -22.12 -8.42
N GLU A 23 -34.00 -21.48 -8.40
CA GLU A 23 -33.27 -21.18 -7.16
C GLU A 23 -33.94 -20.06 -6.37
N GLU A 24 -33.65 -20.00 -5.07
CA GLU A 24 -34.12 -18.96 -4.15
C GLU A 24 -33.68 -17.55 -4.62
N ILE A 25 -34.60 -16.60 -4.61
CA ILE A 25 -34.34 -15.22 -5.03
C ILE A 25 -33.94 -14.40 -3.81
N ASN A 26 -32.68 -13.97 -3.79
CA ASN A 26 -32.10 -13.21 -2.69
C ASN A 26 -31.97 -11.72 -3.06
N VAL A 27 -32.57 -10.84 -2.24
CA VAL A 27 -32.60 -9.40 -2.48
C VAL A 27 -32.29 -8.64 -1.19
N MET A 28 -31.56 -7.54 -1.32
CA MET A 28 -31.40 -6.54 -0.27
C MET A 28 -32.39 -5.40 -0.48
N PHE A 29 -33.23 -5.13 0.50
CA PHE A 29 -34.11 -3.96 0.52
C PHE A 29 -33.49 -2.86 1.38
N LYS A 30 -33.29 -1.69 0.77
CA LYS A 30 -32.65 -0.52 1.38
C LYS A 30 -33.69 0.59 1.57
N VAL A 31 -33.65 1.23 2.73
CA VAL A 31 -34.51 2.38 3.10
C VAL A 31 -33.61 3.47 3.69
N GLY A 32 -33.84 4.72 3.29
CA GLY A 32 -33.03 5.87 3.64
C GLY A 32 -31.86 6.15 2.70
N GLU A 33 -31.77 5.46 1.56
CA GLU A 33 -30.69 5.63 0.57
C GLU A 33 -31.26 5.83 -0.85
N ASP A 34 -30.73 6.80 -1.59
CA ASP A 34 -31.14 7.09 -2.97
C ASP A 34 -30.42 6.18 -3.98
N LEU A 35 -31.08 5.06 -4.33
CA LEU A 35 -30.51 4.08 -5.27
C LEU A 35 -30.46 4.54 -6.75
N ARG A 36 -30.95 5.73 -7.08
CA ARG A 36 -30.91 6.24 -8.47
C ARG A 36 -29.48 6.41 -8.97
N GLN A 37 -28.55 6.72 -8.07
CA GLN A 37 -27.12 6.82 -8.39
C GLN A 37 -26.52 5.46 -8.74
N ASP A 38 -26.79 4.44 -7.91
CA ASP A 38 -26.38 3.06 -8.16
C ASP A 38 -26.91 2.54 -9.49
N MET A 39 -28.18 2.80 -9.77
CA MET A 39 -28.80 2.44 -11.05
C MET A 39 -28.06 3.08 -12.24
N LEU A 40 -27.76 4.39 -12.16
CA LEU A 40 -27.08 5.10 -13.22
C LEU A 40 -25.64 4.58 -13.41
N ALA A 41 -24.90 4.35 -12.33
CA ALA A 41 -23.55 3.80 -12.38
C ALA A 41 -23.55 2.39 -13.00
N LEU A 42 -24.43 1.50 -12.55
CA LEU A 42 -24.58 0.14 -13.09
C LEU A 42 -25.00 0.16 -14.56
N GLN A 43 -25.85 1.10 -14.96
CA GLN A 43 -26.24 1.27 -16.36
C GLN A 43 -25.04 1.69 -17.22
N MET A 44 -24.20 2.61 -16.74
CA MET A 44 -22.97 3.00 -17.45
C MET A 44 -22.00 1.81 -17.55
N ILE A 45 -21.81 1.05 -16.47
CA ILE A 45 -20.97 -0.17 -16.45
C ILE A 45 -21.50 -1.21 -17.44
N LYS A 46 -22.82 -1.40 -17.51
CA LYS A 46 -23.46 -2.31 -18.49
C LYS A 46 -23.21 -1.89 -19.93
N ILE A 47 -23.16 -0.59 -20.21
CA ILE A 47 -22.83 -0.07 -21.53
C ILE A 47 -21.34 -0.28 -21.83
N MET A 48 -20.44 -0.07 -20.86
CA MET A 48 -19.02 -0.39 -21.00
C MET A 48 -18.80 -1.86 -21.34
N ASP A 49 -19.44 -2.76 -20.59
CA ASP A 49 -19.39 -4.21 -20.80
C ASP A 49 -19.88 -4.60 -22.20
N LYS A 50 -21.01 -4.03 -22.65
CA LYS A 50 -21.51 -4.25 -24.00
C LYS A 50 -20.52 -3.81 -25.08
N ILE A 51 -19.85 -2.66 -24.90
CA ILE A 51 -18.83 -2.17 -25.85
C ILE A 51 -17.63 -3.12 -25.87
N TRP A 52 -17.13 -3.55 -24.70
CA TRP A 52 -16.01 -4.47 -24.63
C TRP A 52 -16.32 -5.81 -25.30
N LEU A 53 -17.50 -6.39 -25.03
CA LEU A 53 -17.94 -7.65 -25.65
C LEU A 53 -18.09 -7.54 -27.17
N GLN A 54 -18.58 -6.40 -27.68
CA GLN A 54 -18.70 -6.16 -29.12
C GLN A 54 -17.34 -6.15 -29.84
N GLU A 55 -16.29 -5.71 -29.14
CA GLU A 55 -14.91 -5.66 -29.64
C GLU A 55 -14.13 -6.95 -29.33
N GLY A 56 -14.80 -7.99 -28.81
CA GLY A 56 -14.20 -9.29 -28.49
C GLY A 56 -13.41 -9.31 -27.18
N LEU A 57 -13.55 -8.29 -26.33
CA LEU A 57 -12.91 -8.21 -25.02
C LEU A 57 -13.91 -8.58 -23.92
N ASP A 58 -13.92 -9.84 -23.48
CA ASP A 58 -14.73 -10.27 -22.34
C ASP A 58 -13.98 -10.06 -21.03
N LEU A 59 -14.28 -8.95 -20.33
CA LEU A 59 -13.71 -8.64 -19.01
C LEU A 59 -14.42 -9.36 -17.86
N ARG A 60 -15.38 -10.26 -18.13
CA ARG A 60 -16.05 -11.09 -17.12
C ARG A 60 -16.71 -10.24 -16.03
N MET A 61 -17.37 -9.15 -16.42
CA MET A 61 -17.99 -8.21 -15.48
C MET A 61 -19.19 -8.86 -14.77
N VAL A 62 -19.28 -8.67 -13.45
CA VAL A 62 -20.49 -9.02 -12.68
C VAL A 62 -21.35 -7.76 -12.54
N ILE A 63 -22.47 -7.74 -13.26
CA ILE A 63 -23.43 -6.63 -13.23
C ILE A 63 -24.72 -7.14 -12.58
N PHE A 64 -24.96 -6.70 -11.34
CA PHE A 64 -26.16 -7.05 -10.58
C PHE A 64 -27.26 -6.00 -10.79
N LYS A 65 -28.50 -6.38 -10.50
CA LYS A 65 -29.66 -5.51 -10.62
C LYS A 65 -29.80 -4.61 -9.38
N CYS A 66 -30.04 -3.33 -9.65
CA CYS A 66 -30.42 -2.34 -8.65
C CYS A 66 -31.64 -1.59 -9.17
N LEU A 67 -32.63 -1.36 -8.31
CA LEU A 67 -33.86 -0.67 -8.66
C LEU A 67 -34.33 0.21 -7.51
N SER A 68 -34.41 1.51 -7.75
CA SER A 68 -35.16 2.44 -6.91
C SER A 68 -36.65 2.14 -7.06
N THR A 69 -37.33 1.93 -5.93
CA THR A 69 -38.78 1.62 -5.89
C THR A 69 -39.60 2.80 -5.36
N GLY A 70 -38.93 3.87 -4.94
CA GLY A 70 -39.52 5.09 -4.42
C GLY A 70 -38.43 6.04 -3.94
N LYS A 71 -38.86 7.15 -3.31
CA LYS A 71 -37.92 8.11 -2.72
C LYS A 71 -37.14 7.44 -1.59
N ASP A 72 -35.80 7.52 -1.67
CA ASP A 72 -34.86 7.00 -0.68
C ASP A 72 -35.09 5.52 -0.33
N GLN A 73 -35.58 4.72 -1.28
CA GLN A 73 -35.81 3.29 -1.08
C GLN A 73 -35.67 2.47 -2.37
N GLY A 74 -35.26 1.21 -2.23
CA GLY A 74 -35.18 0.29 -3.36
C GLY A 74 -34.61 -1.09 -3.04
N MET A 75 -34.37 -1.84 -4.10
CA MET A 75 -33.98 -3.24 -4.08
C MET A 75 -32.67 -3.45 -4.82
N VAL A 76 -31.79 -4.26 -4.25
CA VAL A 76 -30.50 -4.65 -4.84
C VAL A 76 -30.40 -6.17 -4.85
N GLU A 77 -30.07 -6.74 -6.01
CA GLU A 77 -29.82 -8.17 -6.17
C GLU A 77 -28.61 -8.59 -5.32
N LEU A 78 -28.75 -9.70 -4.60
CA LEU A 78 -27.64 -10.31 -3.87
C LEU A 78 -26.93 -11.32 -4.76
N VAL A 79 -25.70 -11.00 -5.16
CA VAL A 79 -24.86 -11.91 -5.93
C VAL A 79 -24.53 -13.14 -5.06
N PRO A 80 -24.84 -14.37 -5.51
CA PRO A 80 -24.59 -15.58 -4.73
C PRO A 80 -23.10 -15.93 -4.70
N ALA A 81 -22.71 -16.65 -3.64
CA ALA A 81 -21.36 -17.18 -3.42
C ALA A 81 -20.26 -16.09 -3.51
N SER A 82 -20.55 -14.91 -2.96
CA SER A 82 -19.61 -13.79 -2.88
C SER A 82 -19.39 -13.31 -1.45
N ASP A 83 -18.14 -12.95 -1.15
CA ASP A 83 -17.75 -12.32 0.11
C ASP A 83 -17.15 -10.94 -0.16
N THR A 84 -17.32 -10.01 0.79
CA THR A 84 -16.61 -8.72 0.73
C THR A 84 -15.12 -8.93 0.95
N LEU A 85 -14.28 -8.12 0.32
CA LEU A 85 -12.84 -8.16 0.50
C LEU A 85 -12.46 -7.97 1.97
N ARG A 86 -13.20 -7.12 2.70
CA ARG A 86 -13.04 -6.99 4.16
C ARG A 86 -13.24 -8.32 4.86
N LYS A 87 -14.35 -9.03 4.60
CA LYS A 87 -14.64 -10.31 5.25
C LYS A 87 -13.49 -11.32 5.04
N ILE A 88 -12.98 -11.38 3.81
CA ILE A 88 -11.83 -12.23 3.44
C ILE A 88 -10.56 -11.81 4.20
N GLN A 89 -10.25 -10.52 4.24
CA GLN A 89 -9.04 -10.02 4.90
C GLN A 89 -9.08 -10.18 6.42
N VAL A 90 -10.24 -9.95 7.05
CA VAL A 90 -10.39 -10.02 8.52
C VAL A 90 -10.29 -11.44 9.05
N GLU A 91 -10.48 -12.49 8.24
CA GLU A 91 -10.13 -13.87 8.63
C GLU A 91 -8.65 -14.00 9.07
N TYR A 92 -7.79 -13.10 8.61
CA TYR A 92 -6.36 -13.02 8.97
C TYR A 92 -6.05 -11.95 10.03
N GLY A 93 -7.07 -11.50 10.76
CA GLY A 93 -7.03 -10.45 11.78
C GLY A 93 -7.26 -9.04 11.22
N VAL A 94 -7.37 -8.05 12.10
CA VAL A 94 -7.69 -6.66 11.72
C VAL A 94 -6.67 -6.02 10.76
N THR A 95 -5.44 -6.53 10.78
CA THR A 95 -4.33 -6.14 9.88
C THR A 95 -4.24 -6.98 8.60
N GLY A 96 -5.21 -7.85 8.32
CA GLY A 96 -5.19 -8.73 7.16
C GLY A 96 -5.11 -7.99 5.82
N SER A 97 -5.61 -6.76 5.72
CA SER A 97 -5.49 -5.90 4.54
C SER A 97 -4.06 -5.46 4.21
N PHE A 98 -3.09 -5.72 5.09
CA PHE A 98 -1.65 -5.49 4.85
C PHE A 98 -0.89 -6.77 4.47
N LYS A 99 -1.54 -7.93 4.51
CA LYS A 99 -0.96 -9.22 4.12
C LYS A 99 -1.23 -9.47 2.64
N ASP A 100 -0.32 -10.13 1.95
CA ASP A 100 -0.41 -10.33 0.50
C ASP A 100 -1.16 -11.63 0.10
N LYS A 101 -1.29 -12.59 1.02
CA LYS A 101 -1.88 -13.92 0.75
C LYS A 101 -3.39 -14.09 0.95
N PRO A 102 -4.13 -13.28 1.75
CA PRO A 102 -5.51 -13.60 2.12
C PRO A 102 -6.45 -13.93 0.95
N LEU A 103 -6.43 -13.14 -0.12
CA LEU A 103 -7.25 -13.39 -1.31
C LEU A 103 -6.91 -14.69 -2.01
N ALA A 104 -5.61 -14.97 -2.22
CA ALA A 104 -5.16 -16.16 -2.91
C ALA A 104 -5.50 -17.42 -2.12
N GLU A 105 -5.34 -17.39 -0.80
CA GLU A 105 -5.72 -18.49 0.09
C GLU A 105 -7.24 -18.71 0.12
N TRP A 106 -8.03 -17.63 0.12
CA TRP A 106 -9.49 -17.73 0.00
C TRP A 106 -9.93 -18.32 -1.35
N LEU A 107 -9.33 -17.89 -2.47
CA LEU A 107 -9.61 -18.48 -3.78
C LEU A 107 -9.23 -19.96 -3.82
N ARG A 108 -8.08 -20.32 -3.24
CA ARG A 108 -7.61 -21.71 -3.17
C ARG A 108 -8.53 -22.60 -2.34
N LYS A 109 -9.16 -22.06 -1.29
CA LYS A 109 -10.14 -22.79 -0.46
C LYS A 109 -11.36 -23.26 -1.26
N TYR A 110 -11.83 -22.46 -2.22
CA TYR A 110 -13.01 -22.80 -3.04
C TYR A 110 -12.66 -23.46 -4.37
N ASN A 111 -11.38 -23.45 -4.77
CA ASN A 111 -10.89 -23.99 -6.03
C ASN A 111 -9.69 -24.92 -5.72
N PRO A 112 -9.96 -26.14 -5.23
CA PRO A 112 -8.92 -27.02 -4.67
C PRO A 112 -7.97 -27.58 -5.73
N THR A 113 -8.45 -27.80 -6.95
CA THR A 113 -7.60 -28.28 -8.05
C THR A 113 -6.81 -27.12 -8.68
N GLU A 114 -5.63 -27.39 -9.23
CA GLU A 114 -4.86 -26.35 -9.95
C GLU A 114 -5.61 -25.78 -11.14
N GLU A 115 -6.40 -26.60 -11.85
CA GLU A 115 -7.19 -26.16 -13.00
C GLU A 115 -8.31 -25.19 -12.58
N GLU A 116 -9.06 -25.52 -11.53
CA GLU A 116 -10.10 -24.62 -10.99
C GLU A 116 -9.47 -23.33 -10.46
N TYR A 117 -8.36 -23.44 -9.73
CA TYR A 117 -7.67 -22.26 -9.19
C TYR A 117 -7.14 -21.36 -10.29
N GLU A 118 -6.59 -21.94 -11.36
CA GLU A 118 -6.10 -21.18 -12.50
C GLU A 118 -7.25 -20.45 -13.20
N LYS A 119 -8.38 -21.12 -13.41
CA LYS A 119 -9.59 -20.51 -13.97
C LYS A 119 -10.13 -19.38 -13.09
N ALA A 120 -10.12 -19.55 -11.77
CA ALA A 120 -10.55 -18.51 -10.84
C ALA A 120 -9.57 -17.32 -10.80
N SER A 121 -8.26 -17.59 -10.82
CA SER A 121 -7.23 -16.56 -10.92
C SER A 121 -7.35 -15.78 -12.24
N GLU A 122 -7.65 -16.46 -13.34
CA GLU A 122 -7.91 -15.80 -14.61
C GLU A 122 -9.19 -14.95 -14.55
N ASN A 123 -10.31 -15.48 -14.04
CA ASN A 123 -11.53 -14.70 -13.83
C ASN A 123 -11.26 -13.43 -13.02
N PHE A 124 -10.41 -13.53 -11.99
CA PHE A 124 -9.98 -12.40 -11.18
C PHE A 124 -9.24 -11.35 -12.00
N ILE A 125 -8.26 -11.76 -12.82
CA ILE A 125 -7.48 -10.83 -13.65
C ILE A 125 -8.38 -10.02 -14.59
N TYR A 126 -9.30 -10.67 -15.31
CA TYR A 126 -10.19 -10.01 -16.27
C TYR A 126 -11.19 -9.08 -15.58
N SER A 127 -11.89 -9.57 -14.56
CA SER A 127 -12.91 -8.78 -13.83
C SER A 127 -12.30 -7.63 -13.03
N CYS A 128 -11.10 -7.83 -12.46
CA CYS A 128 -10.34 -6.76 -11.81
C CYS A 128 -9.97 -5.67 -12.81
N ALA A 129 -9.47 -6.03 -14.01
CA ALA A 129 -9.13 -5.05 -15.04
C ALA A 129 -10.34 -4.20 -15.46
N GLY A 130 -11.48 -4.83 -15.74
CA GLY A 130 -12.71 -4.11 -16.07
C GLY A 130 -13.22 -3.20 -14.95
N CYS A 131 -13.16 -3.66 -13.69
CA CYS A 131 -13.48 -2.85 -12.53
C CYS A 131 -12.55 -1.64 -12.35
N CYS A 132 -11.23 -1.81 -12.52
CA CYS A 132 -10.27 -0.70 -12.42
C CYS A 132 -10.59 0.39 -13.44
N VAL A 133 -10.88 0.02 -14.70
CA VAL A 133 -11.24 0.97 -15.76
C VAL A 133 -12.58 1.64 -15.46
N ALA A 134 -13.62 0.87 -15.15
CA ALA A 134 -14.95 1.42 -14.89
C ALA A 134 -14.98 2.38 -13.70
N THR A 135 -14.35 2.00 -12.58
CA THR A 135 -14.29 2.82 -11.37
C THR A 135 -13.48 4.09 -11.54
N TYR A 136 -12.43 4.04 -12.36
CA TYR A 136 -11.66 5.21 -12.73
C TYR A 136 -12.46 6.16 -13.62
N VAL A 137 -13.02 5.66 -14.72
CA VAL A 137 -13.77 6.49 -15.69
C VAL A 137 -14.98 7.16 -15.04
N LEU A 138 -15.73 6.43 -14.21
CA LEU A 138 -16.90 6.96 -13.53
C LEU A 138 -16.56 7.74 -12.26
N GLY A 139 -15.32 7.70 -11.79
CA GLY A 139 -14.91 8.42 -10.58
C GLY A 139 -15.63 7.95 -9.33
N ILE A 140 -15.83 6.64 -9.20
CA ILE A 140 -16.44 6.02 -8.02
C ILE A 140 -15.52 6.27 -6.83
N CYS A 141 -16.02 6.91 -5.76
CA CYS A 141 -15.17 7.44 -4.69
C CYS A 141 -15.20 6.65 -3.38
N ASP A 142 -16.21 5.82 -3.12
CA ASP A 142 -16.34 5.09 -1.85
C ASP A 142 -15.73 3.69 -1.94
N ARG A 143 -14.44 3.63 -2.26
CA ARG A 143 -13.76 2.39 -2.64
C ARG A 143 -13.00 1.78 -1.47
N HIS A 144 -13.72 1.40 -0.42
CA HIS A 144 -13.17 0.61 0.68
C HIS A 144 -13.39 -0.90 0.47
N ASN A 145 -12.68 -1.73 1.25
CA ASN A 145 -12.72 -3.18 1.13
C ASN A 145 -14.09 -3.83 1.45
N ASP A 146 -15.01 -3.15 2.14
CA ASP A 146 -16.41 -3.63 2.21
C ASP A 146 -17.19 -3.46 0.89
N ASN A 147 -16.80 -2.51 0.03
CA ASN A 147 -17.49 -2.20 -1.24
C ASN A 147 -16.88 -2.92 -2.44
N ILE A 148 -15.99 -3.88 -2.18
CA ILE A 148 -15.40 -4.76 -3.19
C ILE A 148 -15.75 -6.17 -2.78
N MET A 149 -16.36 -6.92 -3.69
CA MET A 149 -16.77 -8.29 -3.48
C MET A 149 -16.04 -9.22 -4.44
N LEU A 150 -15.88 -10.47 -4.01
CA LEU A 150 -15.26 -11.53 -4.78
C LEU A 150 -16.15 -12.77 -4.75
N ARG A 151 -16.47 -13.32 -5.93
CA ARG A 151 -17.15 -14.61 -6.06
C ARG A 151 -16.16 -15.77 -5.89
N ASN A 152 -16.64 -16.90 -5.40
CA ASN A 152 -15.83 -18.13 -5.30
C ASN A 152 -15.21 -18.57 -6.64
N THR A 153 -15.85 -18.22 -7.76
CA THR A 153 -15.37 -18.44 -9.13
C THR A 153 -14.27 -17.46 -9.56
N GLY A 154 -13.83 -16.53 -8.70
CA GLY A 154 -12.76 -15.57 -9.00
C GLY A 154 -13.22 -14.21 -9.52
N HIS A 155 -14.51 -14.01 -9.80
CA HIS A 155 -15.00 -12.74 -10.33
C HIS A 155 -15.04 -11.65 -9.25
N MET A 156 -14.25 -10.58 -9.45
CA MET A 156 -14.25 -9.38 -8.62
C MET A 156 -15.27 -8.36 -9.13
N PHE A 157 -15.97 -7.69 -8.23
CA PHE A 157 -16.88 -6.61 -8.58
C PHE A 157 -17.01 -5.58 -7.47
N HIS A 158 -17.34 -4.34 -7.85
CA HIS A 158 -17.66 -3.28 -6.90
C HIS A 158 -19.15 -3.26 -6.59
N ILE A 159 -19.50 -2.84 -5.38
CA ILE A 159 -20.86 -2.54 -4.94
C ILE A 159 -20.90 -1.13 -4.36
N ASP A 160 -22.10 -0.60 -4.14
CA ASP A 160 -22.35 0.70 -3.50
C ASP A 160 -21.71 1.87 -4.26
N PHE A 161 -22.45 2.36 -5.25
CA PHE A 161 -22.01 3.43 -6.16
C PHE A 161 -22.63 4.79 -5.83
N GLY A 162 -23.18 4.97 -4.62
CA GLY A 162 -23.83 6.21 -4.18
C GLY A 162 -22.95 7.46 -4.16
N LYS A 163 -21.66 7.37 -4.54
CA LYS A 163 -20.75 8.51 -4.75
C LYS A 163 -19.88 8.29 -5.98
N PHE A 164 -20.17 9.02 -7.06
CA PHE A 164 -19.46 8.94 -8.34
C PHE A 164 -19.20 10.33 -8.95
N LEU A 165 -18.55 10.39 -10.11
CA LEU A 165 -18.08 11.61 -10.80
C LEU A 165 -17.02 12.42 -10.04
N GLY A 166 -16.23 11.76 -9.19
CA GLY A 166 -15.13 12.42 -8.48
C GLY A 166 -15.55 13.28 -7.28
N HIS A 167 -16.83 13.20 -6.87
CA HIS A 167 -17.37 13.73 -5.61
C HIS A 167 -16.80 12.96 -4.40
N ALA A 168 -15.50 13.06 -4.20
CA ALA A 168 -14.78 12.37 -3.15
C ALA A 168 -15.14 12.94 -1.77
N GLN A 169 -15.26 12.07 -0.77
CA GLN A 169 -15.37 12.50 0.61
C GLN A 169 -14.11 13.28 1.01
N MET A 170 -14.30 14.51 1.47
CA MET A 170 -13.23 15.37 1.96
C MET A 170 -13.03 15.12 3.46
N PHE A 171 -11.79 14.96 3.90
CA PHE A 171 -11.43 14.99 5.31
C PHE A 171 -10.70 16.31 5.59
N GLY A 172 -11.41 17.31 6.10
CA GLY A 172 -10.94 18.70 6.10
C GLY A 172 -10.69 19.19 4.66
N SER A 173 -9.51 19.75 4.39
CA SER A 173 -9.14 20.23 3.04
C SER A 173 -8.53 19.15 2.12
N PHE A 174 -8.46 17.90 2.56
CA PHE A 174 -7.79 16.82 1.82
C PHE A 174 -8.79 15.78 1.30
N LYS A 175 -8.63 15.37 0.04
CA LYS A 175 -9.36 14.22 -0.52
C LYS A 175 -8.94 12.94 0.22
N ARG A 176 -9.93 12.23 0.77
CA ARG A 176 -9.73 10.96 1.49
C ARG A 176 -9.21 9.86 0.57
N ASP A 177 -9.72 9.83 -0.67
CA ASP A 177 -9.32 8.90 -1.71
C ASP A 177 -8.28 9.54 -2.65
N ARG A 178 -7.04 9.04 -2.58
CA ARG A 178 -5.89 9.57 -3.34
C ARG A 178 -5.42 8.65 -4.46
N ALA A 179 -5.79 7.38 -4.42
CA ALA A 179 -5.47 6.43 -5.47
C ALA A 179 -6.46 6.62 -6.65
N PRO A 180 -5.98 6.49 -7.91
CA PRO A 180 -6.86 6.49 -9.08
C PRO A 180 -7.98 5.44 -9.00
N PHE A 181 -7.62 4.22 -8.61
CA PHE A 181 -8.53 3.11 -8.33
C PHE A 181 -7.91 2.18 -7.27
N VAL A 182 -8.66 1.19 -6.81
CA VAL A 182 -8.16 0.20 -5.84
C VAL A 182 -7.40 -0.89 -6.58
N LEU A 183 -6.14 -1.06 -6.19
CA LEU A 183 -5.31 -2.20 -6.57
C LEU A 183 -4.34 -2.48 -5.43
N THR A 184 -4.72 -3.37 -4.52
CA THR A 184 -3.95 -3.69 -3.31
C THR A 184 -2.93 -4.81 -3.54
N SER A 185 -2.01 -5.00 -2.58
CA SER A 185 -0.91 -5.96 -2.76
C SER A 185 -1.35 -7.42 -2.74
N ASP A 186 -2.45 -7.72 -2.07
CA ASP A 186 -3.12 -9.02 -2.09
C ASP A 186 -3.83 -9.29 -3.43
N MET A 187 -4.44 -8.27 -4.05
CA MET A 187 -4.93 -8.37 -5.44
C MET A 187 -3.76 -8.61 -6.41
N ALA A 188 -2.67 -7.85 -6.23
CA ALA A 188 -1.47 -8.02 -7.04
C ALA A 188 -0.87 -9.42 -6.87
N TYR A 189 -0.91 -10.00 -5.66
CA TYR A 189 -0.46 -11.36 -5.41
C TYR A 189 -1.27 -12.39 -6.21
N VAL A 190 -2.61 -12.24 -6.26
CA VAL A 190 -3.47 -13.11 -7.09
C VAL A 190 -3.15 -12.97 -8.57
N ILE A 191 -3.05 -11.73 -9.07
CA ILE A 191 -2.72 -11.44 -10.47
C ILE A 191 -1.38 -12.07 -10.84
N ASN A 192 -0.37 -11.92 -9.98
CA ASN A 192 0.97 -12.42 -10.22
C ASN A 192 1.07 -13.95 -10.12
N GLY A 193 0.16 -14.59 -9.38
CA GLY A 193 0.33 -15.97 -8.90
C GLY A 193 1.42 -16.09 -7.84
N GLY A 194 1.71 -15.01 -7.10
CA GLY A 194 2.79 -14.96 -6.11
C GLY A 194 3.30 -13.54 -5.80
N GLU A 195 4.42 -13.44 -5.09
CA GLU A 195 4.95 -12.15 -4.61
C GLU A 195 5.53 -11.26 -5.71
N LYS A 196 5.98 -11.86 -6.83
CA LYS A 196 6.70 -11.16 -7.90
C LYS A 196 5.84 -11.01 -9.14
N PRO A 197 5.92 -9.87 -9.85
CA PRO A 197 5.28 -9.71 -11.16
C PRO A 197 5.65 -10.81 -12.15
N THR A 198 4.64 -11.33 -12.84
CA THR A 198 4.78 -12.37 -13.89
C THR A 198 4.14 -11.89 -15.20
N ILE A 199 4.13 -12.75 -16.23
CA ILE A 199 3.42 -12.47 -17.50
C ILE A 199 1.93 -12.19 -17.29
N ARG A 200 1.33 -12.71 -16.21
CA ARG A 200 -0.06 -12.42 -15.84
C ARG A 200 -0.28 -10.97 -15.46
N PHE A 201 0.72 -10.32 -14.87
CA PHE A 201 0.65 -8.90 -14.58
C PHE A 201 0.71 -8.05 -15.86
N GLN A 202 1.49 -8.49 -16.85
CA GLN A 202 1.51 -7.86 -18.17
C GLN A 202 0.14 -7.99 -18.85
N LEU A 203 -0.45 -9.20 -18.82
CA LEU A 203 -1.82 -9.42 -19.29
C LEU A 203 -2.81 -8.48 -18.59
N PHE A 204 -2.76 -8.35 -17.27
CA PHE A 204 -3.61 -7.41 -16.53
C PHE A 204 -3.47 -5.96 -17.02
N VAL A 205 -2.24 -5.48 -17.21
CA VAL A 205 -1.96 -4.13 -17.73
C VAL A 205 -2.51 -3.98 -19.15
N ASP A 206 -2.31 -4.97 -20.02
CA ASP A 206 -2.79 -4.96 -21.40
C ASP A 206 -4.32 -4.92 -21.45
N LEU A 207 -5.00 -5.74 -20.63
CA LEU A 207 -6.46 -5.75 -20.50
C LEU A 207 -6.98 -4.38 -20.06
N CYS A 208 -6.36 -3.76 -19.04
CA CYS A 208 -6.71 -2.43 -18.56
C CYS A 208 -6.58 -1.37 -19.67
N CYS A 209 -5.45 -1.38 -20.39
CA CYS A 209 -5.17 -0.38 -21.42
C CYS A 209 -6.06 -0.55 -22.65
N GLN A 210 -6.35 -1.80 -23.06
CA GLN A 210 -7.29 -2.10 -24.13
C GLN A 210 -8.71 -1.66 -23.75
N ALA A 211 -9.18 -2.08 -22.58
CA ALA A 211 -10.50 -1.72 -22.06
C ALA A 211 -10.68 -0.19 -21.97
N TYR A 212 -9.69 0.52 -21.41
CA TYR A 212 -9.72 1.99 -21.31
C TYR A 212 -9.78 2.66 -22.68
N ASN A 213 -8.97 2.22 -23.64
CA ASN A 213 -8.97 2.79 -24.99
C ASN A 213 -10.31 2.58 -25.71
N LEU A 214 -10.94 1.41 -25.55
CA LEU A 214 -12.26 1.14 -26.12
C LEU A 214 -13.33 2.09 -25.57
N ILE A 215 -13.36 2.30 -24.25
CA ILE A 215 -14.31 3.24 -23.62
C ILE A 215 -14.00 4.68 -24.02
N ARG A 216 -12.73 5.08 -24.06
CA ARG A 216 -12.30 6.42 -24.48
C ARG A 216 -12.78 6.78 -25.88
N LYS A 217 -12.67 5.85 -26.84
CA LYS A 217 -13.17 6.06 -28.21
C LYS A 217 -14.68 6.32 -28.26
N HIS A 218 -15.41 5.87 -27.24
CA HIS A 218 -16.85 6.09 -27.07
C HIS A 218 -17.18 7.23 -26.09
N ALA A 219 -16.24 8.14 -25.77
CA ALA A 219 -16.44 9.18 -24.75
C ALA A 219 -17.71 10.04 -24.97
N ASN A 220 -18.01 10.41 -26.21
CA ASN A 220 -19.20 11.21 -26.54
C ASN A 220 -20.50 10.50 -26.14
N LEU A 221 -20.57 9.17 -26.24
CA LEU A 221 -21.74 8.40 -25.81
C LEU A 221 -21.96 8.56 -24.31
N PHE A 222 -20.93 8.36 -23.49
CA PHE A 222 -21.01 8.47 -22.04
C PHE A 222 -21.35 9.90 -21.59
N LEU A 223 -20.70 10.90 -22.20
CA LEU A 223 -20.99 12.31 -21.90
C LEU A 223 -22.43 12.70 -22.25
N ASN A 224 -22.95 12.23 -23.39
CA ASN A 224 -24.34 12.48 -23.78
C ASN A 224 -25.34 11.80 -22.84
N LEU A 225 -25.10 10.53 -22.47
CA LEU A 225 -25.97 9.80 -21.55
C LEU A 225 -26.01 10.45 -20.16
N LEU A 226 -24.87 10.89 -19.64
CA LEU A 226 -24.81 11.61 -18.38
C LEU A 226 -25.43 13.01 -18.49
N SER A 227 -25.26 13.70 -19.61
CA SER A 227 -25.89 15.01 -19.86
C SER A 227 -27.42 14.93 -19.82
N LEU A 228 -28.02 13.86 -20.38
CA LEU A 228 -29.46 13.61 -20.30
C LEU A 228 -29.96 13.42 -18.86
N MET A 229 -29.08 13.08 -17.92
CA MET A 229 -29.42 12.84 -16.52
C MET A 229 -29.29 14.09 -15.64
N LEU A 230 -28.83 15.24 -16.17
CA LEU A 230 -28.67 16.48 -15.38
C LEU A 230 -29.97 16.97 -14.73
N SER A 231 -31.11 16.73 -15.38
CA SER A 231 -32.42 17.13 -14.85
C SER A 231 -33.06 16.09 -13.91
N SER A 232 -32.35 15.01 -13.57
CA SER A 232 -32.88 13.92 -12.74
C SER A 232 -32.96 14.24 -11.24
N GLY A 233 -32.37 15.37 -10.81
CA GLY A 233 -32.29 15.75 -9.40
C GLY A 233 -31.35 14.86 -8.58
N LEU A 234 -30.32 14.30 -9.22
CA LEU A 234 -29.20 13.63 -8.55
C LEU A 234 -28.22 14.68 -8.00
N PRO A 235 -27.80 14.59 -6.73
CA PRO A 235 -26.95 15.61 -6.11
C PRO A 235 -25.58 15.80 -6.80
N GLU A 236 -25.01 14.71 -7.31
CA GLU A 236 -23.66 14.61 -7.90
C GLU A 236 -23.66 14.88 -9.40
N LEU A 237 -24.84 15.09 -9.98
CA LEU A 237 -25.03 15.35 -11.41
C LEU A 237 -26.06 16.46 -11.58
N SER A 238 -25.66 17.65 -11.11
CA SER A 238 -26.51 18.84 -11.02
C SER A 238 -26.19 19.87 -12.10
N GLY A 239 -24.99 19.80 -12.69
CA GLY A 239 -24.57 20.72 -13.74
C GLY A 239 -23.53 20.15 -14.69
N VAL A 240 -23.30 20.86 -15.80
CA VAL A 240 -22.32 20.47 -16.83
C VAL A 240 -20.89 20.35 -16.27
N GLN A 241 -20.59 21.05 -15.18
CA GLN A 241 -19.29 20.96 -14.50
C GLN A 241 -19.03 19.54 -13.94
N ASP A 242 -20.07 18.81 -13.58
CA ASP A 242 -19.96 17.44 -13.03
C ASP A 242 -19.55 16.43 -14.12
N LEU A 243 -19.84 16.74 -15.40
CA LEU A 243 -19.39 15.94 -16.54
C LEU A 243 -17.90 16.10 -16.82
N LYS A 244 -17.28 17.17 -16.32
CA LYS A 244 -15.87 17.46 -16.56
C LYS A 244 -14.96 16.35 -16.05
N TYR A 245 -15.31 15.73 -14.93
CA TYR A 245 -14.55 14.60 -14.42
C TYR A 245 -14.42 13.48 -15.46
N VAL A 246 -15.54 13.05 -16.06
CA VAL A 246 -15.57 11.95 -17.03
C VAL A 246 -14.84 12.35 -18.31
N GLN A 247 -14.98 13.60 -18.75
CA GLN A 247 -14.24 14.13 -19.89
C GLN A 247 -12.72 14.12 -19.65
N ASP A 248 -12.27 14.60 -18.49
CA ASP A 248 -10.86 14.64 -18.10
C ASP A 248 -10.30 13.22 -17.89
N ALA A 249 -11.11 12.31 -17.32
CA ALA A 249 -10.74 10.91 -17.09
C ALA A 249 -10.62 10.11 -18.38
N LEU A 250 -11.46 10.37 -19.39
CA LEU A 250 -11.41 9.66 -20.67
C LEU A 250 -10.33 10.21 -21.60
N GLN A 251 -9.96 11.49 -21.48
CA GLN A 251 -8.97 12.12 -22.37
C GLN A 251 -9.23 11.88 -23.88
N PRO A 252 -10.41 12.24 -24.43
CA PRO A 252 -10.80 11.85 -25.78
C PRO A 252 -9.85 12.33 -26.90
N GLN A 253 -9.05 13.36 -26.63
CA GLN A 253 -8.13 13.96 -27.60
C GLN A 253 -6.76 13.27 -27.69
N THR A 254 -6.46 12.33 -26.79
CA THR A 254 -5.16 11.62 -26.80
C THR A 254 -5.15 10.48 -27.82
N THR A 255 -3.97 10.10 -28.26
CA THR A 255 -3.78 8.90 -29.10
C THR A 255 -3.86 7.62 -28.27
N ASP A 256 -4.07 6.47 -28.93
CA ASP A 256 -4.11 5.16 -28.26
C ASP A 256 -2.82 4.86 -27.45
N ALA A 257 -1.66 5.29 -27.97
CA ALA A 257 -0.37 5.13 -27.29
C ALA A 257 -0.24 6.02 -26.05
N GLU A 258 -0.64 7.30 -26.15
CA GLU A 258 -0.62 8.22 -25.02
C GLU A 258 -1.59 7.80 -23.91
N ALA A 259 -2.79 7.36 -24.30
CA ALA A 259 -3.79 6.81 -23.39
C ALA A 259 -3.29 5.55 -22.66
N THR A 260 -2.56 4.68 -23.36
CA THR A 260 -1.94 3.48 -22.77
C THR A 260 -0.85 3.83 -21.75
N ILE A 261 0.04 4.77 -22.08
CA ILE A 261 1.07 5.28 -21.15
C ILE A 261 0.41 5.91 -19.92
N PHE A 262 -0.65 6.70 -20.14
CA PHE A 262 -1.40 7.34 -19.08
C PHE A 262 -2.00 6.32 -18.11
N PHE A 263 -2.75 5.34 -18.62
CA PHE A 263 -3.42 4.36 -17.77
C PHE A 263 -2.42 3.44 -17.06
N THR A 264 -1.30 3.11 -17.71
CA THR A 264 -0.21 2.35 -17.08
C THR A 264 0.34 3.06 -15.84
N ARG A 265 0.52 4.39 -15.90
CA ARG A 265 0.94 5.19 -14.73
C ARG A 265 -0.11 5.19 -13.62
N LEU A 266 -1.40 5.11 -13.95
CA LEU A 266 -2.46 4.98 -12.94
C LEU A 266 -2.38 3.64 -12.21
N ILE A 267 -2.07 2.54 -12.93
CA ILE A 267 -1.82 1.22 -12.33
C ILE A 267 -0.65 1.27 -11.35
N GLU A 268 0.49 1.83 -11.77
CA GLU A 268 1.68 1.98 -10.92
C GLU A 268 1.40 2.84 -9.67
N SER A 269 0.69 3.95 -9.86
CA SER A 269 0.30 4.83 -8.77
C SER A 269 -0.67 4.16 -7.79
N SER A 270 -1.57 3.30 -8.27
CA SER A 270 -2.54 2.60 -7.45
C SER A 270 -1.88 1.49 -6.61
N LEU A 271 -0.96 0.72 -7.20
CA LEU A 271 -0.16 -0.31 -6.50
C LEU A 271 0.74 0.28 -5.42
N GLY A 272 1.32 1.45 -5.68
CA GLY A 272 2.20 2.15 -4.73
C GLY A 272 1.45 2.83 -3.57
N SER A 273 0.12 2.83 -3.58
CA SER A 273 -0.69 3.60 -2.62
C SER A 273 -0.77 2.96 -1.24
N ILE A 274 0.03 3.48 -0.31
CA ILE A 274 -0.10 3.16 1.14
C ILE A 274 -1.42 3.70 1.71
N ALA A 275 -1.95 4.78 1.12
CA ALA A 275 -3.19 5.41 1.55
C ALA A 275 -4.41 4.47 1.43
N THR A 276 -4.43 3.63 0.40
CA THR A 276 -5.52 2.65 0.18
C THR A 276 -5.53 1.60 1.30
N LYS A 277 -4.36 1.05 1.66
CA LYS A 277 -4.23 0.09 2.77
C LYS A 277 -4.62 0.70 4.12
N PHE A 278 -4.27 1.97 4.33
CA PHE A 278 -4.65 2.70 5.53
C PHE A 278 -6.17 2.96 5.59
N ASN A 279 -6.81 3.33 4.47
CA ASN A 279 -8.26 3.49 4.42
C ASN A 279 -8.97 2.16 4.78
N PHE A 280 -8.52 1.03 4.23
CA PHE A 280 -9.08 -0.30 4.54
C PHE A 280 -8.96 -0.64 6.02
N PHE A 281 -7.82 -0.32 6.64
CA PHE A 281 -7.63 -0.52 8.08
C PHE A 281 -8.60 0.31 8.93
N ILE A 282 -8.82 1.58 8.57
CA ILE A 282 -9.80 2.45 9.26
C ILE A 282 -11.22 1.89 9.11
N HIS A 283 -11.59 1.42 7.92
CA HIS A 283 -12.88 0.76 7.69
C HIS A 283 -13.03 -0.52 8.51
N ASN A 284 -11.99 -1.36 8.58
CA ASN A 284 -12.00 -2.55 9.42
C ASN A 284 -12.28 -2.23 10.89
N LEU A 285 -11.63 -1.19 11.42
CA LEU A 285 -11.79 -0.72 12.79
C LEU A 285 -13.18 -0.12 13.06
N ALA A 286 -13.72 0.65 12.12
CA ALA A 286 -15.05 1.23 12.25
C ALA A 286 -16.12 0.14 12.31
N GLN A 287 -16.04 -0.88 11.46
CA GLN A 287 -16.99 -2.01 11.44
C GLN A 287 -16.93 -2.89 12.70
N LEU A 288 -15.77 -2.99 13.36
CA LEU A 288 -15.66 -3.68 14.66
C LEU A 288 -16.44 -2.96 15.77
N ARG A 289 -16.62 -1.63 15.68
CA ARG A 289 -17.46 -0.89 16.61
C ARG A 289 -18.95 -1.21 16.44
N PHE A 290 -19.38 -1.62 15.25
CA PHE A 290 -20.78 -1.96 14.93
C PHE A 290 -21.14 -3.43 15.13
N SER A 291 -20.15 -4.33 15.11
CA SER A 291 -20.40 -5.79 15.20
C SER A 291 -20.51 -6.32 16.64
N GLY A 292 -20.23 -5.49 17.66
CA GLY A 292 -20.06 -5.97 19.03
C GLY A 292 -18.78 -6.82 19.14
N LEU A 293 -17.97 -6.58 20.16
CA LEU A 293 -16.69 -7.26 20.30
C LEU A 293 -16.87 -8.80 20.34
N PRO A 294 -16.14 -9.58 19.52
CA PRO A 294 -15.73 -10.90 19.95
C PRO A 294 -14.67 -10.69 21.04
N SER A 295 -15.09 -10.86 22.29
CA SER A 295 -14.20 -11.07 23.42
C SER A 295 -13.37 -12.34 23.17
N ASN A 296 -12.09 -12.20 22.84
CA ASN A 296 -11.00 -12.79 23.66
C ASN A 296 -9.61 -12.83 23.03
N ASP A 297 -9.40 -12.62 21.73
CA ASP A 297 -8.06 -12.84 21.15
C ASP A 297 -7.70 -11.83 20.06
N GLU A 298 -7.06 -10.71 20.41
CA GLU A 298 -6.08 -10.03 19.54
C GLU A 298 -5.13 -9.13 20.36
N PRO A 299 -3.82 -9.14 20.09
CA PRO A 299 -2.90 -8.19 20.70
C PRO A 299 -3.02 -6.78 20.10
N ILE A 300 -3.36 -5.81 20.95
CA ILE A 300 -3.54 -4.40 20.55
C ILE A 300 -2.21 -3.71 20.25
N LEU A 301 -1.06 -4.23 20.68
CA LEU A 301 0.30 -3.72 20.37
C LEU A 301 1.11 -4.82 19.69
N SER A 302 1.83 -4.50 18.61
CA SER A 302 2.49 -5.48 17.72
C SER A 302 3.53 -6.36 18.40
N PHE A 303 4.00 -5.94 19.57
CA PHE A 303 5.01 -6.61 20.38
C PHE A 303 4.44 -7.34 21.61
N SER A 304 3.13 -7.22 21.89
CA SER A 304 2.45 -8.00 22.94
C SER A 304 1.66 -9.12 22.29
N ALA A 305 1.47 -10.25 22.98
CA ALA A 305 0.60 -11.33 22.52
C ALA A 305 -0.81 -11.27 23.13
N LYS A 306 -0.99 -10.44 24.18
CA LYS A 306 -2.23 -10.29 24.95
C LYS A 306 -2.45 -8.83 25.35
N THR A 307 -3.68 -8.53 25.76
CA THR A 307 -4.06 -7.23 26.31
C THR A 307 -4.05 -7.29 27.83
N TYR A 308 -3.50 -6.26 28.47
CA TYR A 308 -3.47 -6.10 29.92
C TYR A 308 -4.25 -4.84 30.32
N SER A 309 -5.04 -4.96 31.39
CA SER A 309 -5.93 -3.89 31.86
C SER A 309 -5.57 -3.43 33.28
N LEU A 310 -6.13 -2.29 33.69
CA LEU A 310 -6.06 -1.78 35.05
C LEU A 310 -6.42 -2.83 36.11
N LYS A 311 -7.42 -3.67 35.84
CA LYS A 311 -7.90 -4.70 36.77
C LYS A 311 -6.88 -5.83 36.98
N GLN A 312 -6.09 -6.15 35.96
CA GLN A 312 -5.10 -7.24 36.01
C GLN A 312 -3.77 -6.76 36.57
N ASP A 313 -3.31 -5.60 36.13
CA ASP A 313 -1.98 -5.09 36.46
C ASP A 313 -1.96 -4.22 37.71
N GLY A 314 -3.08 -3.64 38.13
CA GLY A 314 -3.16 -2.68 39.22
C GLY A 314 -2.71 -1.27 38.82
N ARG A 315 -3.23 -0.25 39.51
CA ARG A 315 -3.06 1.17 39.11
C ARG A 315 -1.59 1.58 39.06
N ILE A 316 -1.15 2.17 37.95
CA ILE A 316 0.19 2.73 37.82
C ILE A 316 0.28 4.01 38.67
N LYS A 317 1.19 4.03 39.65
CA LYS A 317 1.45 5.15 40.54
C LYS A 317 2.50 6.11 39.98
N GLU A 318 3.56 5.56 39.38
CA GLU A 318 4.68 6.35 38.83
C GLU A 318 5.28 5.64 37.62
N VAL A 319 5.63 6.40 36.57
CA VAL A 319 6.33 5.87 35.40
C VAL A 319 7.41 6.83 34.90
N SER A 320 8.62 6.34 34.64
CA SER A 320 9.70 7.18 34.11
C SER A 320 10.64 6.41 33.20
N VAL A 321 11.20 7.07 32.19
CA VAL A 321 12.27 6.50 31.37
C VAL A 321 13.58 6.60 32.15
N PHE A 322 13.93 5.51 32.82
CA PHE A 322 15.06 5.43 33.74
C PHE A 322 16.41 5.57 33.02
N THR A 323 16.64 4.78 31.97
CA THR A 323 17.86 4.81 31.17
C THR A 323 17.61 4.31 29.74
N TYR A 324 18.64 4.25 28.91
CA TYR A 324 18.61 3.60 27.62
C TYR A 324 19.84 2.71 27.47
N GLN A 325 19.66 1.56 26.83
CA GLN A 325 20.71 0.58 26.60
C GLN A 325 20.92 0.38 25.11
N LYS A 326 22.19 0.18 24.73
CA LYS A 326 22.55 -0.21 23.37
C LYS A 326 22.42 -1.72 23.25
N ARG A 327 21.56 -2.20 22.36
CA ARG A 327 21.33 -3.63 22.09
C ARG A 327 21.66 -3.94 20.62
N TYR A 328 21.87 -5.22 20.33
CA TYR A 328 22.18 -5.72 18.99
C TYR A 328 21.33 -6.95 18.70
N ASN A 329 20.34 -6.84 17.81
CA ASN A 329 19.69 -7.99 17.18
C ASN A 329 18.72 -7.55 16.06
N PRO A 330 18.99 -7.81 14.75
CA PRO A 330 20.28 -8.11 14.13
C PRO A 330 21.17 -6.85 13.95
N ASP A 331 20.63 -5.64 14.11
CA ASP A 331 21.34 -4.35 14.01
C ASP A 331 21.44 -3.63 15.38
N LYS A 332 22.36 -2.64 15.47
CA LYS A 332 22.49 -1.74 16.63
C LYS A 332 21.22 -0.91 16.79
N HIS A 333 20.51 -1.11 17.89
CA HIS A 333 19.39 -0.27 18.30
C HIS A 333 19.54 0.19 19.75
N TYR A 334 18.78 1.22 20.11
CA TYR A 334 18.68 1.67 21.50
C TYR A 334 17.30 1.30 22.01
N ILE A 335 17.29 0.60 23.15
CA ILE A 335 16.09 0.28 23.90
C ILE A 335 16.05 1.15 25.16
N TYR A 336 14.89 1.66 25.50
CA TYR A 336 14.66 2.51 26.66
C TYR A 336 14.14 1.65 27.80
N VAL A 337 14.74 1.81 28.97
CA VAL A 337 14.37 1.12 30.20
C VAL A 337 13.39 2.02 30.93
N VAL A 338 12.15 1.56 31.07
CA VAL A 338 11.07 2.29 31.72
C VAL A 338 10.84 1.69 33.09
N ARG A 339 10.95 2.52 34.13
CA ARG A 339 10.62 2.19 35.51
C ARG A 339 9.12 2.41 35.72
N VAL A 340 8.42 1.39 36.21
CA VAL A 340 6.97 1.41 36.47
C VAL A 340 6.73 0.99 37.92
N LEU A 341 6.18 1.89 38.73
CA LEU A 341 5.73 1.63 40.10
C LEU A 341 4.21 1.60 40.13
N ARG A 342 3.63 0.52 40.66
CA ARG A 342 2.17 0.37 40.79
C ARG A 342 1.74 0.53 42.25
N GLU A 343 0.48 0.88 42.46
CA GLU A 343 -0.10 0.96 43.81
C GLU A 343 -0.02 -0.41 44.51
N GLY A 344 0.38 -0.41 45.78
CA GLY A 344 0.58 -1.63 46.56
C GLY A 344 1.91 -2.36 46.32
N GLN A 345 2.71 -1.97 45.33
CA GLN A 345 4.07 -2.50 45.13
C GLN A 345 5.11 -1.62 45.84
N VAL A 346 6.03 -2.27 46.57
CA VAL A 346 7.16 -1.60 47.26
C VAL A 346 8.32 -1.36 46.28
N GLU A 347 8.55 -2.31 45.37
CA GLU A 347 9.62 -2.24 44.38
C GLU A 347 9.09 -1.93 42.97
N PRO A 348 9.79 -1.09 42.20
CA PRO A 348 9.42 -0.79 40.83
C PRO A 348 9.81 -1.92 39.87
N THR A 349 9.00 -2.12 38.84
CA THR A 349 9.29 -3.01 37.71
C THR A 349 9.99 -2.25 36.58
N PHE A 350 10.84 -2.92 35.80
CA PHE A 350 11.53 -2.32 34.66
C PHE A 350 11.12 -3.02 33.37
N VAL A 351 10.59 -2.26 32.41
CA VAL A 351 10.17 -2.76 31.09
C VAL A 351 11.00 -2.12 29.99
N PHE A 352 11.32 -2.89 28.95
CA PHE A 352 12.21 -2.44 27.88
C PHE A 352 11.42 -2.15 26.60
N ARG A 353 11.51 -0.92 26.10
CA ARG A 353 10.73 -0.46 24.94
C ARG A 353 11.58 0.30 23.92
N THR A 354 11.36 0.09 22.63
CA THR A 354 12.04 0.80 21.55
C THR A 354 11.31 2.10 21.20
N PHE A 355 11.99 3.04 20.53
CA PHE A 355 11.35 4.28 20.08
C PHE A 355 10.15 4.01 19.16
N ASP A 356 10.24 2.99 18.31
CA ASP A 356 9.16 2.63 17.39
C ASP A 356 7.95 2.05 18.16
N GLU A 357 8.16 1.34 19.27
CA GLU A 357 7.06 0.86 20.14
C GLU A 357 6.38 2.04 20.86
N PHE A 358 7.13 3.06 21.30
CA PHE A 358 6.55 4.30 21.83
C PHE A 358 5.71 5.05 20.79
N GLN A 359 6.20 5.11 19.55
CA GLN A 359 5.48 5.70 18.43
C GLN A 359 4.21 4.89 18.10
N GLU A 360 4.29 3.56 18.15
CA GLU A 360 3.14 2.68 17.94
C GLU A 360 2.06 2.96 18.99
N LEU A 361 2.42 3.03 20.28
CA LEU A 361 1.50 3.41 21.33
C LEU A 361 0.85 4.77 21.03
N HIS A 362 1.66 5.80 20.71
CA HIS A 362 1.14 7.14 20.42
C HIS A 362 0.15 7.14 19.26
N ASN A 363 0.50 6.48 18.17
CA ASN A 363 -0.36 6.39 16.99
C ASN A 363 -1.68 5.70 17.32
N LYS A 364 -1.64 4.61 18.11
CA LYS A 364 -2.84 3.85 18.50
C LYS A 364 -3.71 4.60 19.50
N LEU A 365 -3.13 5.37 20.42
CA LEU A 365 -3.88 6.29 21.28
C LEU A 365 -4.53 7.41 20.47
N GLY A 366 -3.85 7.96 19.45
CA GLY A 366 -4.43 8.94 18.52
C GLY A 366 -5.65 8.42 17.76
N ILE A 367 -5.70 7.11 17.51
CA ILE A 367 -6.82 6.43 16.89
C ILE A 367 -7.96 6.18 17.88
N LEU A 368 -7.64 5.80 19.13
CA LEU A 368 -8.64 5.51 20.16
C LEU A 368 -9.31 6.77 20.73
N PHE A 369 -8.56 7.87 20.84
CA PHE A 369 -9.00 9.12 21.45
C PHE A 369 -8.86 10.32 20.50
N PRO A 370 -9.53 10.32 19.33
CA PRO A 370 -9.34 11.35 18.30
C PRO A 370 -9.87 12.74 18.71
N LEU A 371 -10.75 12.79 19.72
CA LEU A 371 -11.32 14.02 20.27
C LEU A 371 -10.55 14.54 21.49
N TRP A 372 -9.57 13.78 21.99
CA TRP A 372 -8.76 14.18 23.15
C TRP A 372 -7.46 14.82 22.69
N LYS A 373 -7.05 15.89 23.37
CA LYS A 373 -5.77 16.54 23.12
C LYS A 373 -4.65 15.69 23.72
N LEU A 374 -4.15 14.73 22.94
CA LEU A 374 -3.03 13.89 23.34
C LEU A 374 -1.72 14.69 23.46
N PRO A 375 -0.78 14.26 24.34
CA PRO A 375 0.52 14.88 24.43
C PRO A 375 1.30 14.76 23.12
N GLY A 376 2.07 15.79 22.78
CA GLY A 376 2.89 15.79 21.57
C GLY A 376 3.97 14.71 21.61
N PHE A 377 4.16 14.02 20.49
CA PHE A 377 5.18 12.96 20.36
C PHE A 377 6.45 13.47 19.66
N PRO A 378 7.65 12.98 20.03
CA PRO A 378 8.90 13.43 19.43
C PRO A 378 9.01 13.09 17.93
N ASN A 379 9.46 14.05 17.11
CA ASN A 379 9.56 13.88 15.65
C ASN A 379 10.59 12.80 15.23
N LYS A 380 10.25 12.02 14.19
CA LYS A 380 11.14 10.98 13.61
C LYS A 380 12.37 11.57 12.91
N MET A 381 12.31 12.82 12.47
CA MET A 381 13.33 13.46 11.66
C MET A 381 14.47 14.03 12.52
N VAL A 382 15.51 13.24 12.72
CA VAL A 382 16.84 13.75 13.06
C VAL A 382 17.65 13.75 11.77
N LEU A 383 18.14 14.91 11.32
CA LEU A 383 19.12 14.96 10.23
C LEU A 383 20.34 14.12 10.64
N GLY A 384 20.54 12.96 10.01
CA GLY A 384 21.69 12.08 10.25
C GLY A 384 21.34 10.68 10.74
N ARG A 385 22.31 9.99 11.37
CA ARG A 385 22.19 8.59 11.82
C ARG A 385 21.25 8.50 13.04
N THR A 386 20.16 7.75 12.94
CA THR A 386 19.13 7.57 14.00
C THR A 386 19.58 6.69 15.17
N HIS A 387 20.63 5.89 14.99
CA HIS A 387 21.13 4.92 15.98
C HIS A 387 22.48 5.34 16.60
N ILE A 388 22.62 6.63 16.95
CA ILE A 388 23.78 7.18 17.67
C ILE A 388 23.43 7.50 19.13
N LYS A 389 24.44 7.49 20.00
CA LYS A 389 24.27 7.63 21.46
C LYS A 389 23.58 8.96 21.82
N ASP A 390 23.94 10.03 21.13
CA ASP A 390 23.41 11.38 21.39
C ASP A 390 21.91 11.49 21.06
N VAL A 391 21.46 10.81 20.00
CA VAL A 391 20.04 10.74 19.63
C VAL A 391 19.25 9.94 20.67
N ALA A 392 19.81 8.84 21.18
CA ALA A 392 19.19 8.06 22.24
C ALA A 392 19.13 8.85 23.57
N ALA A 393 20.17 9.62 23.91
CA ALA A 393 20.18 10.50 25.07
C ALA A 393 19.10 11.59 24.98
N LYS A 394 18.98 12.26 23.82
CA LYS A 394 17.94 13.26 23.55
C LYS A 394 16.55 12.65 23.64
N ARG A 395 16.33 11.52 22.95
CA ARG A 395 15.05 10.79 22.96
C ARG A 395 14.65 10.30 24.35
N LYS A 396 15.60 9.93 25.22
CA LYS A 396 15.29 9.55 26.61
C LYS A 396 14.54 10.67 27.33
N VAL A 397 15.02 11.91 27.21
CA VAL A 397 14.40 13.09 27.84
C VAL A 397 13.03 13.35 27.24
N GLU A 398 12.94 13.34 25.90
CA GLU A 398 11.68 13.59 25.17
C GLU A 398 10.61 12.52 25.46
N LEU A 399 10.99 11.25 25.48
CA LEU A 399 10.10 10.14 25.82
C LEU A 399 9.68 10.18 27.29
N ASN A 400 10.56 10.57 28.21
CA ASN A 400 10.20 10.76 29.61
C ASN A 400 9.15 11.86 29.79
N SER A 401 9.32 13.00 29.12
CA SER A 401 8.31 14.06 29.12
C SER A 401 6.99 13.59 28.52
N TYR A 402 7.04 12.84 27.41
CA TYR A 402 5.86 12.29 26.76
C TYR A 402 5.05 11.37 27.70
N ILE A 403 5.68 10.38 28.34
CA ILE A 403 4.96 9.45 29.24
C ILE A 403 4.40 10.16 30.47
N GLN A 404 5.10 11.17 31.01
CA GLN A 404 4.62 11.95 32.14
C GLN A 404 3.38 12.76 31.75
N SER A 405 3.38 13.40 30.58
CA SER A 405 2.18 14.07 30.06
C SER A 405 1.05 13.09 29.73
N LEU A 406 1.37 11.88 29.27
CA LEU A 406 0.37 10.84 29.00
C LEU A 406 -0.31 10.36 30.29
N MET A 407 0.45 10.09 31.36
CA MET A 407 -0.12 9.67 32.64
C MET A 407 -0.87 10.78 33.38
N ASN A 408 -0.54 12.06 33.10
CA ASN A 408 -1.27 13.22 33.61
C ASN A 408 -2.44 13.65 32.70
N SER A 409 -2.74 12.89 31.64
CA SER A 409 -3.93 13.10 30.80
C SER A 409 -5.19 12.59 31.51
N SER A 410 -6.36 12.66 30.86
CA SER A 410 -7.62 12.20 31.48
C SER A 410 -7.55 10.71 31.82
N SER A 411 -8.30 10.30 32.85
CA SER A 411 -8.36 8.91 33.31
C SER A 411 -8.74 7.94 32.20
N GLU A 412 -9.59 8.35 31.25
CA GLU A 412 -9.99 7.52 30.10
C GLU A 412 -8.80 7.17 29.20
N VAL A 413 -7.81 8.07 29.08
CA VAL A 413 -6.62 7.87 28.25
C VAL A 413 -5.52 7.16 29.05
N ALA A 414 -5.23 7.66 30.25
CA ALA A 414 -4.15 7.16 31.09
C ALA A 414 -4.42 5.74 31.64
N GLU A 415 -5.70 5.36 31.79
CA GLU A 415 -6.13 4.08 32.37
C GLU A 415 -6.64 3.06 31.35
N CYS A 416 -6.47 3.33 30.05
CA CYS A 416 -6.91 2.41 29.01
C CYS A 416 -5.97 1.19 28.84
N ASP A 417 -6.53 0.10 28.32
CA ASP A 417 -5.83 -1.18 28.14
C ASP A 417 -4.57 -1.07 27.28
N LEU A 418 -4.50 -0.12 26.35
CA LEU A 418 -3.28 0.12 25.55
C LEU A 418 -2.10 0.58 26.40
N VAL A 419 -2.35 1.51 27.33
CA VAL A 419 -1.32 2.05 28.22
C VAL A 419 -0.86 0.94 29.18
N TYR A 420 -1.79 0.15 29.70
CA TYR A 420 -1.49 -0.95 30.61
C TYR A 420 -0.74 -2.08 29.89
N THR A 421 -1.15 -2.43 28.68
CA THR A 421 -0.42 -3.40 27.83
C THR A 421 1.00 -2.91 27.51
N PHE A 422 1.19 -1.62 27.26
CA PHE A 422 2.51 -1.06 26.97
C PHE A 422 3.44 -1.15 28.19
N PHE A 423 2.94 -0.96 29.40
CA PHE A 423 3.73 -1.01 30.65
C PHE A 423 3.75 -2.39 31.34
N HIS A 424 3.12 -3.40 30.73
CA HIS A 424 3.17 -4.77 31.24
C HIS A 424 4.55 -5.43 30.96
N PRO A 425 5.17 -6.12 31.94
CA PRO A 425 6.42 -6.86 31.73
C PRO A 425 6.29 -7.96 30.67
N LEU A 426 7.27 -8.08 29.78
CA LEU A 426 7.33 -9.13 28.76
C LEU A 426 8.45 -10.13 29.06
N LEU A 427 8.43 -11.32 28.45
CA LEU A 427 9.48 -12.35 28.61
C LEU A 427 10.91 -11.84 28.33
N ARG A 428 11.05 -10.79 27.52
CA ARG A 428 12.34 -10.15 27.22
C ARG A 428 12.87 -9.24 28.32
N ASP A 429 12.00 -8.82 29.24
CA ASP A 429 12.27 -7.88 30.32
C ASP A 429 12.92 -8.58 31.55
N ASP A 430 12.83 -9.93 31.63
CA ASP A 430 13.41 -10.76 32.71
C ASP A 430 14.93 -11.01 32.58
N LYS A 431 15.54 -10.70 31.42
CA LYS A 431 16.99 -10.94 31.18
C LYS A 431 17.84 -9.78 31.70
N VAL A 432 18.20 -9.86 32.98
CA VAL A 432 19.13 -8.95 33.65
C VAL A 432 20.56 -9.19 33.15
N GLU A 433 21.00 -8.45 32.12
CA GLU A 433 22.42 -8.35 31.78
C GLU A 433 22.91 -6.90 31.93
N GLY A 434 23.61 -6.66 33.04
CA GLY A 434 25.00 -6.19 33.03
C GLY A 434 25.27 -4.74 32.64
N ILE A 435 25.28 -3.88 33.66
CA ILE A 435 26.00 -2.60 33.66
C ILE A 435 27.49 -2.95 33.86
N ASP A 436 28.33 -2.81 32.83
CA ASP A 436 29.73 -2.32 32.89
C ASP A 436 30.51 -2.61 31.59
N GLY A 437 31.32 -1.64 31.14
CA GLY A 437 32.31 -1.83 30.07
C GLY A 437 32.47 -0.66 29.09
N ILE A 438 33.13 0.43 29.52
CA ILE A 438 33.64 1.50 28.65
C ILE A 438 35.17 1.36 28.58
N ALA A 439 35.78 1.29 27.38
CA ALA A 439 36.93 2.13 26.95
C ALA A 439 37.70 1.66 25.68
N ARG A 440 37.86 2.61 24.73
CA ARG A 440 39.03 2.91 23.84
C ARG A 440 39.34 2.02 22.60
N PRO A 441 40.13 2.50 21.60
CA PRO A 441 39.64 3.32 20.47
C PRO A 441 39.98 2.76 19.06
N ILE A 442 39.36 3.38 18.06
CA ILE A 442 39.33 3.06 16.63
C ILE A 442 40.67 3.41 15.93
N GLY A 443 41.22 2.45 15.17
CA GLY A 443 42.23 2.66 14.13
C GLY A 443 41.59 2.98 12.76
N SER A 444 42.34 3.67 11.90
CA SER A 444 41.98 4.28 10.60
C SER A 444 41.31 3.35 9.57
N PRO A 445 40.53 3.90 8.60
CA PRO A 445 39.82 3.10 7.60
C PRO A 445 40.77 2.65 6.48
N SER A 446 40.89 1.34 6.28
CA SER A 446 41.52 0.74 5.11
C SER A 446 40.49 0.52 3.99
N SER A 447 40.97 0.57 2.74
CA SER A 447 40.23 0.39 1.50
C SER A 447 39.41 -0.92 1.44
N PRO A 448 38.30 -0.97 0.66
CA PRO A 448 37.40 -2.10 0.64
C PRO A 448 38.09 -3.36 0.12
N THR A 449 37.87 -4.46 0.82
CA THR A 449 38.41 -5.79 0.57
C THR A 449 37.86 -6.38 -0.74
N SER A 450 38.74 -7.00 -1.53
CA SER A 450 38.45 -7.60 -2.83
C SER A 450 37.55 -8.84 -2.70
N GLY A 451 36.38 -8.80 -3.33
CA GLY A 451 35.48 -9.93 -3.55
C GLY A 451 35.58 -10.48 -4.98
N LYS A 452 35.09 -11.69 -5.22
CA LYS A 452 34.87 -12.19 -6.58
C LYS A 452 33.87 -11.26 -7.31
N VAL A 453 34.33 -10.65 -8.39
CA VAL A 453 33.56 -9.71 -9.23
C VAL A 453 32.88 -10.48 -10.36
N GLY A 454 31.59 -10.21 -10.61
CA GLY A 454 30.87 -10.80 -11.75
C GLY A 454 29.42 -10.37 -11.85
N GLY A 455 28.85 -10.57 -13.03
CA GLY A 455 27.47 -10.25 -13.39
C GLY A 455 27.39 -9.44 -14.69
N GLU A 456 26.18 -9.17 -15.15
CA GLU A 456 25.95 -8.29 -16.30
C GLU A 456 24.92 -7.22 -15.93
N VAL A 457 25.17 -5.96 -16.31
CA VAL A 457 24.24 -4.83 -16.15
C VAL A 457 23.64 -4.46 -17.50
N LYS A 458 22.31 -4.30 -17.54
CA LYS A 458 21.60 -3.77 -18.70
C LYS A 458 21.39 -2.27 -18.52
N LEU A 459 21.89 -1.49 -19.47
CA LEU A 459 21.75 -0.03 -19.47
C LEU A 459 20.99 0.42 -20.71
N SER A 460 20.16 1.45 -20.55
CA SER A 460 19.75 2.33 -21.64
C SER A 460 20.49 3.66 -21.52
N ILE A 461 21.13 4.09 -22.60
CA ILE A 461 21.85 5.37 -22.68
C ILE A 461 21.24 6.18 -23.83
N SER A 462 20.79 7.40 -23.53
CA SER A 462 20.27 8.34 -24.53
C SER A 462 20.59 9.78 -24.16
N TYR A 463 20.69 10.65 -25.16
CA TYR A 463 20.90 12.08 -24.96
C TYR A 463 19.83 12.87 -25.70
N ARG A 464 19.15 13.77 -24.98
CA ARG A 464 18.14 14.68 -25.55
C ARG A 464 18.08 15.97 -24.74
N ASN A 465 17.77 17.09 -25.39
CA ASN A 465 17.60 18.40 -24.73
C ASN A 465 18.75 18.75 -23.78
N SER A 466 19.99 18.61 -24.24
CA SER A 466 21.20 18.92 -23.47
C SER A 466 21.33 18.15 -22.15
N THR A 467 20.75 16.96 -22.09
CA THR A 467 20.70 16.10 -20.91
C THR A 467 20.98 14.65 -21.31
N LEU A 468 21.95 14.03 -20.62
CA LEU A 468 22.25 12.61 -20.74
C LEU A 468 21.41 11.82 -19.74
N PHE A 469 20.74 10.80 -20.25
CA PHE A 469 19.91 9.88 -19.49
C PHE A 469 20.56 8.50 -19.49
N ILE A 470 20.78 7.99 -18.28
CA ILE A 470 21.36 6.65 -18.08
C ILE A 470 20.36 5.87 -17.24
N MET A 471 19.60 4.99 -17.89
CA MET A 471 18.70 4.10 -17.18
C MET A 471 19.44 2.84 -16.78
N VAL A 472 19.55 2.62 -15.48
CA VAL A 472 19.99 1.34 -14.94
C VAL A 472 18.77 0.44 -14.91
N MET A 473 18.68 -0.54 -15.82
CA MET A 473 17.50 -1.38 -15.95
C MET A 473 17.58 -2.57 -15.00
N HIS A 474 18.49 -3.50 -15.28
CA HIS A 474 18.64 -4.77 -14.57
C HIS A 474 20.11 -5.08 -14.34
N ILE A 475 20.40 -5.87 -13.32
CA ILE A 475 21.63 -6.63 -13.21
C ILE A 475 21.25 -8.08 -13.04
N LYS A 476 22.03 -8.99 -13.64
CA LYS A 476 21.92 -10.43 -13.41
C LYS A 476 23.26 -11.03 -12.98
N ASP A 477 23.17 -12.18 -12.33
CA ASP A 477 24.30 -13.05 -12.00
C ASP A 477 25.38 -12.37 -11.12
N LEU A 478 24.97 -11.49 -10.19
CA LEU A 478 25.89 -10.91 -9.22
C LEU A 478 26.52 -11.98 -8.34
N VAL A 479 27.85 -11.99 -8.29
CA VAL A 479 28.62 -12.97 -7.51
C VAL A 479 28.80 -12.46 -6.08
N LYS A 480 28.31 -13.22 -5.10
CA LYS A 480 28.59 -13.02 -3.67
C LYS A 480 28.59 -14.36 -2.94
N ASP A 481 29.62 -14.58 -2.12
CA ASP A 481 29.69 -15.74 -1.23
C ASP A 481 28.76 -15.52 -0.03
N GLY A 482 27.90 -16.50 0.28
CA GLY A 482 26.95 -16.45 1.39
C GLY A 482 25.62 -15.78 1.04
N ALA A 483 25.12 -14.93 1.94
CA ALA A 483 23.80 -14.32 1.84
C ALA A 483 23.68 -13.33 0.66
N ASP A 484 22.48 -13.27 0.07
CA ASP A 484 22.21 -12.41 -1.08
C ASP A 484 22.52 -10.92 -0.79
N PRO A 485 23.16 -10.21 -1.75
CA PRO A 485 23.55 -8.82 -1.56
C PRO A 485 22.34 -7.88 -1.51
N ASN A 486 22.57 -6.65 -1.06
CA ASN A 486 21.63 -5.54 -1.24
C ASN A 486 22.18 -4.56 -2.28
N PRO A 487 22.17 -4.91 -3.58
CA PRO A 487 22.89 -4.16 -4.60
C PRO A 487 22.29 -2.77 -4.84
N TYR A 488 23.16 -1.80 -5.09
CA TYR A 488 22.84 -0.51 -5.68
C TYR A 488 23.93 -0.11 -6.68
N VAL A 489 23.55 0.68 -7.67
CA VAL A 489 24.47 1.18 -8.69
C VAL A 489 24.87 2.61 -8.39
N LYS A 490 26.13 2.92 -8.66
CA LYS A 490 26.72 4.23 -8.49
C LYS A 490 27.45 4.60 -9.78
N THR A 491 27.19 5.78 -10.31
CA THR A 491 27.78 6.23 -11.57
C THR A 491 28.48 7.59 -11.42
N TYR A 492 29.51 7.79 -12.24
CA TYR A 492 30.28 9.01 -12.39
C TYR A 492 30.52 9.30 -13.88
N LEU A 493 30.58 10.58 -14.24
CA LEU A 493 31.08 11.02 -15.54
C LEU A 493 32.49 11.56 -15.38
N LEU A 494 33.48 10.78 -15.80
CA LEU A 494 34.88 11.14 -15.71
C LEU A 494 35.35 11.88 -16.97
N PRO A 495 36.22 12.90 -16.86
CA PRO A 495 36.80 13.44 -15.62
C PRO A 495 35.79 14.28 -14.81
N ASP A 496 35.61 13.96 -13.53
CA ASP A 496 34.71 14.67 -12.60
C ASP A 496 35.48 15.67 -11.74
N THR A 497 36.02 16.72 -12.37
CA THR A 497 36.90 17.72 -11.73
C THR A 497 36.26 18.38 -10.50
N HIS A 498 34.94 18.55 -10.50
CA HIS A 498 34.18 19.19 -9.42
C HIS A 498 33.51 18.20 -8.46
N LYS A 499 33.67 16.88 -8.67
CA LYS A 499 33.05 15.81 -7.85
C LYS A 499 31.52 15.88 -7.76
N THR A 500 30.85 16.41 -8.78
CA THR A 500 29.39 16.64 -8.80
C THR A 500 28.62 15.61 -9.63
N SER A 501 29.32 14.77 -10.40
CA SER A 501 28.72 13.82 -11.34
C SER A 501 28.18 12.55 -10.67
N LYS A 502 28.39 12.37 -9.36
CA LYS A 502 27.92 11.18 -8.66
C LYS A 502 26.40 11.05 -8.75
N ARG A 503 25.92 9.92 -9.27
CA ARG A 503 24.52 9.50 -9.18
C ARG A 503 24.47 8.08 -8.60
N LYS A 504 23.32 7.70 -8.04
CA LYS A 504 23.10 6.36 -7.50
C LYS A 504 21.65 5.95 -7.60
N THR A 505 21.40 4.66 -7.69
CA THR A 505 20.07 4.07 -7.59
C THR A 505 19.66 3.90 -6.11
N LYS A 506 18.40 3.52 -5.89
CA LYS A 506 17.96 2.94 -4.61
C LYS A 506 18.62 1.57 -4.44
N ILE A 507 18.57 1.10 -3.19
CA ILE A 507 19.09 -0.20 -2.80
C ILE A 507 18.00 -1.24 -3.07
N SER A 508 18.33 -2.25 -3.88
CA SER A 508 17.54 -3.45 -4.01
C SER A 508 17.92 -4.41 -2.88
N ARG A 509 16.96 -5.07 -2.22
CA ARG A 509 17.21 -5.85 -1.00
C ARG A 509 17.31 -7.34 -1.32
N LYS A 510 18.31 -8.01 -0.74
CA LYS A 510 18.52 -9.47 -0.77
C LYS A 510 18.30 -10.09 -2.16
N THR A 511 19.05 -9.64 -3.15
CA THR A 511 18.95 -10.17 -4.52
C THR A 511 20.27 -10.10 -5.27
N ARG A 512 20.56 -11.14 -6.07
CA ARG A 512 21.66 -11.17 -7.06
C ARG A 512 21.24 -10.69 -8.44
N ASN A 513 19.93 -10.48 -8.64
CA ASN A 513 19.31 -10.10 -9.91
C ASN A 513 18.42 -8.85 -9.73
N PRO A 514 18.97 -7.70 -9.32
CA PRO A 514 18.17 -6.51 -9.06
C PRO A 514 17.59 -5.92 -10.34
N THR A 515 16.33 -5.48 -10.26
CA THR A 515 15.72 -4.59 -11.25
C THR A 515 15.59 -3.22 -10.62
N PHE A 516 16.23 -2.22 -11.23
CA PHE A 516 16.18 -0.84 -10.78
C PHE A 516 15.18 -0.04 -11.61
N ASN A 517 15.27 -0.12 -12.95
CA ASN A 517 14.56 0.78 -13.87
C ASN A 517 14.65 2.26 -13.43
N GLU A 518 15.80 2.65 -12.89
CA GLU A 518 16.03 3.99 -12.36
C GLU A 518 16.82 4.82 -13.36
N MET A 519 16.30 6.00 -13.65
CA MET A 519 16.91 6.96 -14.56
C MET A 519 17.85 7.89 -13.80
N LEU A 520 19.14 7.80 -14.11
CA LEU A 520 20.17 8.71 -13.61
C LEU A 520 20.38 9.83 -14.62
N VAL A 521 20.17 11.07 -14.18
CA VAL A 521 20.10 12.25 -15.05
C VAL A 521 21.34 13.14 -14.87
N TYR A 522 21.93 13.50 -16.01
CA TYR A 522 23.11 14.34 -16.13
C TYR A 522 22.80 15.52 -17.06
N SER A 523 22.44 16.65 -16.45
CA SER A 523 22.13 17.90 -17.16
C SER A 523 23.36 18.79 -17.28
N GLY A 524 23.40 19.63 -18.32
CA GLY A 524 24.43 20.67 -18.47
C GLY A 524 25.72 20.19 -19.13
N TYR A 525 25.68 19.07 -19.85
CA TYR A 525 26.80 18.59 -20.68
C TYR A 525 26.42 18.70 -22.15
N SER A 526 27.25 19.36 -22.97
CA SER A 526 27.08 19.37 -24.42
C SER A 526 27.48 18.01 -25.03
N MET A 527 27.05 17.75 -26.27
CA MET A 527 27.38 16.51 -26.98
C MET A 527 28.90 16.35 -27.14
N GLU A 528 29.61 17.43 -27.49
CA GLU A 528 31.07 17.45 -27.64
C GLU A 528 31.77 17.13 -26.31
N THR A 529 31.22 17.68 -25.21
CA THR A 529 31.75 17.44 -23.86
C THR A 529 31.53 15.98 -23.44
N LEU A 530 30.39 15.38 -23.80
CA LEU A 530 30.10 13.98 -23.49
C LEU A 530 31.00 13.02 -24.26
N GLN A 531 31.34 13.31 -25.52
CA GLN A 531 32.26 12.48 -26.32
C GLN A 531 33.66 12.37 -25.69
N GLN A 532 34.06 13.32 -24.85
CA GLN A 532 35.35 13.29 -24.14
C GLN A 532 35.25 12.66 -22.73
N ARG A 533 34.08 12.12 -22.36
CA ARG A 533 33.81 11.58 -21.02
C ARG A 533 33.62 10.07 -21.02
N GLU A 534 33.91 9.50 -19.87
CA GLU A 534 33.67 8.09 -19.57
C GLU A 534 32.62 7.97 -18.47
N LEU A 535 31.65 7.08 -18.68
CA LEU A 535 30.72 6.66 -17.66
C LEU A 535 31.35 5.55 -16.84
N GLN A 536 31.77 5.86 -15.62
CA GLN A 536 32.18 4.85 -14.66
C GLN A 536 30.97 4.40 -13.85
N LEU A 537 30.67 3.10 -13.89
CA LEU A 537 29.60 2.44 -13.16
C LEU A 537 30.19 1.45 -12.15
N SER A 538 29.69 1.47 -10.93
CA SER A 538 30.04 0.51 -9.88
C SER A 538 28.79 -0.02 -9.20
N VAL A 539 28.76 -1.32 -8.96
CA VAL A 539 27.71 -2.04 -8.24
C VAL A 539 28.25 -2.39 -6.87
N LEU A 540 27.54 -2.00 -5.83
CA LEU A 540 27.94 -2.27 -4.45
C LEU A 540 26.77 -2.90 -3.68
N SER A 541 27.07 -3.84 -2.78
CA SER A 541 26.13 -4.32 -1.77
C SER A 541 26.09 -3.33 -0.61
N ALA A 542 24.91 -2.80 -0.29
CA ALA A 542 24.70 -2.06 0.94
C ALA A 542 24.67 -3.03 2.13
N GLU A 543 25.59 -2.87 3.08
CA GLU A 543 25.64 -3.68 4.29
C GLU A 543 25.27 -2.79 5.48
N SER A 544 24.34 -3.24 6.33
CA SER A 544 23.87 -2.46 7.49
C SER A 544 24.96 -2.23 8.55
N LEU A 545 26.00 -3.09 8.57
CA LEU A 545 26.98 -3.22 9.65
C LEU A 545 28.46 -3.36 9.20
N ARG A 546 28.76 -3.25 7.90
CA ARG A 546 30.12 -3.35 7.31
C ARG A 546 30.30 -2.31 6.19
N GLU A 547 31.53 -2.12 5.70
CA GLU A 547 31.73 -1.32 4.49
C GLU A 547 30.97 -1.93 3.30
N ASN A 548 30.46 -1.06 2.42
CA ASN A 548 29.74 -1.50 1.24
C ASN A 548 30.67 -2.38 0.39
N PHE A 549 30.20 -3.57 0.08
CA PHE A 549 31.02 -4.55 -0.63
C PHE A 549 30.93 -4.30 -2.13
N PHE A 550 32.07 -4.24 -2.82
CA PHE A 550 32.09 -4.07 -4.26
C PHE A 550 31.70 -5.38 -4.96
N LEU A 551 30.71 -5.33 -5.84
CA LEU A 551 30.18 -6.50 -6.54
C LEU A 551 30.60 -6.55 -8.02
N GLY A 552 30.96 -5.40 -8.60
CA GLY A 552 31.46 -5.28 -9.97
C GLY A 552 31.32 -3.87 -10.52
N GLY A 553 31.92 -3.60 -11.68
CA GLY A 553 31.93 -2.27 -12.24
C GLY A 553 32.52 -2.21 -13.64
N ILE A 554 31.99 -1.30 -14.44
CA ILE A 554 32.40 -1.09 -15.83
C ILE A 554 32.63 0.39 -16.09
N THR A 555 33.59 0.69 -16.97
CA THR A 555 33.79 2.03 -17.53
C THR A 555 33.44 1.99 -19.01
N LEU A 556 32.54 2.88 -19.44
CA LEU A 556 32.07 2.98 -20.81
C LEU A 556 32.48 4.32 -21.40
N SER A 557 33.20 4.31 -22.52
CA SER A 557 33.55 5.54 -23.23
C SER A 557 32.35 6.05 -24.01
N LEU A 558 31.88 7.27 -23.72
CA LEU A 558 30.66 7.79 -24.36
C LEU A 558 30.85 8.12 -25.85
N LYS A 559 32.09 8.20 -26.33
CA LYS A 559 32.41 8.32 -27.76
C LYS A 559 31.98 7.10 -28.59
N ASP A 560 31.88 5.93 -27.95
CA ASP A 560 31.55 4.67 -28.62
C ASP A 560 30.02 4.52 -28.82
N PHE A 561 29.24 5.47 -28.32
CA PHE A 561 27.78 5.46 -28.37
C PHE A 561 27.27 6.47 -29.38
N ASN A 562 26.31 6.05 -30.20
CA ASN A 562 25.50 7.00 -30.96
C ASN A 562 24.42 7.61 -30.06
N LEU A 563 24.77 8.63 -29.28
CA LEU A 563 23.87 9.22 -28.28
C LEU A 563 22.61 9.91 -28.85
N SER A 564 22.54 10.11 -30.18
CA SER A 564 21.33 10.58 -30.87
C SER A 564 20.21 9.54 -30.95
N LYS A 565 20.55 8.28 -30.68
CA LYS A 565 19.61 7.16 -30.59
C LYS A 565 19.74 6.50 -29.23
N GLU A 566 18.63 6.01 -28.71
CA GLU A 566 18.65 5.22 -27.48
C GLU A 566 19.40 3.91 -27.73
N THR A 567 20.41 3.63 -26.92
CA THR A 567 21.17 2.37 -26.97
C THR A 567 20.84 1.54 -25.75
N VAL A 568 20.34 0.32 -25.95
CA VAL A 568 19.97 -0.60 -24.88
C VAL A 568 20.76 -1.90 -25.00
N ASN A 569 21.73 -2.12 -24.11
CA ASN A 569 22.64 -3.27 -24.19
C ASN A 569 22.97 -3.85 -22.81
N TRP A 570 23.41 -5.11 -22.81
CA TRP A 570 24.03 -5.75 -21.66
C TRP A 570 25.54 -5.49 -21.65
N TYR A 571 26.07 -5.24 -20.46
CA TYR A 571 27.47 -4.94 -20.23
C TYR A 571 27.99 -5.81 -19.09
N ARG A 572 29.15 -6.44 -19.28
CA ARG A 572 29.78 -7.30 -18.27
C ARG A 572 30.42 -6.47 -17.17
N LEU A 573 30.11 -6.81 -15.91
CA LEU A 573 30.57 -6.12 -14.69
C LEU A 573 31.92 -6.59 -14.17
#